data_AF-A0AAD6VAY2-F1
#
_entry.id   AF-A0AAD6VAY2-F1
#
_cell.length_a   1.000
_cell.length_b   1.000
_cell.length_c   1.000
_cell.angle_alpha   90.00
_cell.angle_beta   90.00
_cell.angle_gamma   90.00
#
_symmetry.space_group_name_H-M   'P 1'
#
loop_
_entity.id
_entity.type
_entity.pdbx_description
1 polymer ?
#
loop_
_entity_poly.entity_id
_entity_poly.type
_entity_poly.pdbx_seq_one_letter_code
_entity_poly.pdbx_strand_id
1 'polypeptide(L)'
;NSDFHQYSHSVDRNERFQHQPVDEERRVAYGQLLRMIEFKIRFPADFEHRRRVLLLAVIRPVKLIGHSKRLGFPFYQDGKFLPVEVVDVDDISCLVARIPGHGQGPRKWALCERQDAMGVSEDID
;
A
#
# COMPACT_ATOMS: atom_id res chain seq x y z
N ASN A 1 15.24 -3.17 9.48
CA ASN A 1 14.52 -2.09 8.77
C ASN A 1 13.15 -2.59 8.40
N SER A 2 12.13 -1.80 8.70
CA SER A 2 10.76 -2.07 8.27
C SER A 2 10.50 -1.20 7.05
N ASP A 3 10.22 -1.79 5.90
CA ASP A 3 10.00 -1.05 4.66
C ASP A 3 8.55 -0.59 4.57
N PHE A 4 8.36 0.69 4.23
CA PHE A 4 7.06 1.32 4.12
C PHE A 4 6.77 1.65 2.67
N HIS A 5 5.55 1.40 2.25
CA HIS A 5 5.13 1.54 0.88
C HIS A 5 3.84 2.33 0.76
N GLN A 6 3.74 3.09 -0.33
CA GLN A 6 2.48 3.57 -0.86
C GLN A 6 1.92 2.52 -1.80
N TYR A 7 0.63 2.26 -1.70
CA TYR A 7 -0.06 1.32 -2.58
C TYR A 7 -1.47 1.80 -2.88
N SER A 8 -2.02 1.32 -3.98
CA SER A 8 -3.43 1.51 -4.31
C SER A 8 -4.23 0.27 -3.95
N HIS A 9 -5.50 0.44 -3.58
CA HIS A 9 -6.45 -0.68 -3.52
C HIS A 9 -7.83 -0.24 -4.01
N SER A 10 -8.65 -1.18 -4.47
CA SER A 10 -10.07 -0.94 -4.74
C SER A 10 -10.85 -1.17 -3.45
N VAL A 11 -11.69 -0.19 -3.09
CA VAL A 11 -12.60 -0.28 -1.94
C VAL A 11 -14.01 -0.09 -2.44
N ASP A 12 -14.93 -0.95 -2.02
CA ASP A 12 -16.35 -0.76 -2.29
C ASP A 12 -16.88 0.40 -1.43
N ARG A 13 -17.31 1.48 -2.08
CA ARG A 13 -17.96 2.61 -1.41
C ARG A 13 -19.25 2.20 -0.71
N ASN A 14 -19.89 1.17 -1.22
CA ASN A 14 -21.17 0.66 -0.74
C ASN A 14 -21.03 -0.54 0.19
N GLU A 15 -19.83 -0.86 0.70
CA GLU A 15 -19.59 -2.00 1.61
C GLU A 15 -20.57 -2.03 2.80
N ARG A 16 -21.00 -0.85 3.28
CA ARG A 16 -21.94 -0.71 4.40
C ARG A 16 -23.42 -0.76 4.00
N PHE A 17 -23.74 -0.74 2.71
CA PHE A 17 -25.10 -0.69 2.15
C PHE A 17 -25.41 -1.96 1.35
N GLN A 18 -25.86 -3.01 2.06
CA GLN A 18 -26.04 -4.37 1.52
C GLN A 18 -26.95 -4.52 0.29
N HIS A 19 -27.77 -3.51 -0.04
CA HIS A 19 -28.69 -3.52 -1.18
C HIS A 19 -28.26 -2.62 -2.33
N GLN A 20 -27.14 -1.92 -2.21
CA GLN A 20 -26.59 -1.12 -3.29
C GLN A 20 -25.63 -1.97 -4.14
N PRO A 21 -25.53 -1.68 -5.45
CA PRO A 21 -24.52 -2.31 -6.28
C PRO A 21 -23.12 -1.94 -5.78
N VAL A 22 -22.17 -2.85 -6.00
CA VAL A 22 -20.75 -2.61 -5.74
C VAL A 22 -20.31 -1.38 -6.54
N ASP A 23 -19.75 -0.39 -5.85
CA ASP A 23 -19.15 0.80 -6.46
C ASP A 23 -17.69 0.89 -6.04
N GLU A 24 -16.80 0.41 -6.91
CA GLU A 24 -15.37 0.35 -6.61
C GLU A 24 -14.71 1.73 -6.74
N GLU A 25 -14.02 2.15 -5.69
CA GLU A 25 -13.18 3.33 -5.67
C GLU A 25 -11.73 2.94 -5.42
N ARG A 26 -10.84 3.36 -6.33
CA ARG A 26 -9.40 3.24 -6.12
C ARG A 26 -8.95 4.27 -5.08
N ARG A 27 -8.35 3.80 -3.98
CA ARG A 27 -7.81 4.65 -2.91
C ARG A 27 -6.32 4.42 -2.74
N VAL A 28 -5.61 5.49 -2.36
CA VAL A 28 -4.19 5.45 -2.01
C VAL A 28 -4.06 5.23 -0.50
N ALA A 29 -3.22 4.28 -0.12
CA ALA A 29 -2.92 3.93 1.26
C ALA A 29 -1.41 3.80 1.47
N TYR A 30 -1.01 3.74 2.75
CA TYR A 30 0.38 3.59 3.16
C TYR A 30 0.49 2.52 4.21
N GLY A 31 1.54 1.72 4.18
CA GLY A 31 1.70 0.63 5.13
C GLY A 31 3.09 0.04 5.19
N GLN A 32 3.31 -0.78 6.21
CA GLN A 32 4.53 -1.56 6.36
C GLN A 32 4.40 -2.86 5.58
N LEU A 33 5.35 -3.15 4.69
CA LEU A 33 5.45 -4.47 4.08
C LEU A 33 5.88 -5.49 5.15
N LEU A 34 5.06 -6.53 5.34
CA LEU A 34 5.35 -7.60 6.30
C LEU A 34 6.04 -8.77 5.62
N ARG A 35 5.55 -9.18 4.44
CA ARG A 35 6.11 -10.25 3.61
C ARG A 35 5.50 -10.22 2.21
N MET A 36 6.18 -10.85 1.26
CA MET A 36 5.62 -11.22 -0.04
C MET A 36 5.25 -12.70 -0.03
N ILE A 37 4.17 -13.06 -0.71
CA ILE A 37 3.68 -14.43 -0.85
C ILE A 37 3.52 -14.72 -2.34
N GLU A 38 4.06 -15.84 -2.77
CA GLU A 38 3.85 -16.37 -4.12
C GLU A 38 2.67 -17.35 -4.09
N PHE A 39 1.61 -17.06 -4.86
CA PHE A 39 0.46 -17.95 -5.01
C PHE A 39 0.47 -18.59 -6.40
N LYS A 40 0.71 -19.91 -6.44
CA LYS A 40 0.76 -20.68 -7.69
C LYS A 40 -0.62 -21.22 -8.00
N ILE A 41 -1.31 -20.62 -8.97
CA ILE A 41 -2.61 -21.12 -9.42
C ILE A 41 -2.37 -22.30 -10.37
N ARG A 42 -2.93 -23.45 -10.02
CA ARG A 42 -3.05 -24.60 -10.93
C ARG A 42 -4.43 -24.56 -11.56
N PHE A 43 -4.49 -24.19 -12.83
CA PHE A 43 -5.72 -24.30 -13.60
C PHE A 43 -5.90 -25.74 -14.09
N PRO A 44 -7.15 -26.18 -14.34
CA PRO A 44 -7.45 -27.45 -15.02
C PRO A 44 -6.71 -27.55 -16.37
N ALA A 45 -6.47 -28.77 -16.83
CA ALA A 45 -5.65 -29.09 -18.02
C ALA A 45 -6.02 -28.27 -19.26
N ASP A 46 -7.30 -27.93 -19.40
CA ASP A 46 -7.86 -27.18 -20.53
C ASP A 46 -7.40 -25.69 -20.58
N PHE A 47 -6.77 -25.21 -19.51
CA PHE A 47 -6.21 -23.86 -19.36
C PHE A 47 -4.66 -23.87 -19.24
N GLU A 48 -4.00 -24.98 -19.60
CA GLU A 48 -2.58 -25.26 -19.32
C GLU A 48 -1.57 -24.21 -19.79
N HIS A 49 -1.95 -23.34 -20.72
CA HIS A 49 -1.07 -22.28 -21.22
C HIS A 49 -0.94 -21.07 -20.29
N ARG A 50 -1.58 -21.06 -19.11
CA ARG A 50 -1.50 -19.94 -18.17
C ARG A 50 -1.20 -20.40 -16.75
N ARG A 51 -0.03 -20.98 -16.51
CA ARG A 51 0.57 -20.96 -15.16
C ARG A 51 0.77 -19.50 -14.78
N ARG A 52 -0.18 -18.94 -14.01
CA ARG A 52 -0.05 -17.60 -13.44
C ARG A 52 0.44 -17.75 -12.00
N VAL A 53 1.65 -17.27 -11.79
CA VAL A 53 2.14 -16.96 -10.46
C VAL A 53 1.53 -15.60 -10.11
N LEU A 54 0.76 -15.54 -9.02
CA LEU A 54 0.34 -14.27 -8.43
C LEU A 54 1.31 -13.93 -7.30
N LEU A 55 1.90 -12.75 -7.36
CA LEU A 55 2.75 -12.25 -6.29
C LEU A 55 1.93 -11.27 -5.46
N LEU A 56 1.76 -11.58 -4.18
CA LEU A 56 0.93 -10.81 -3.26
C LEU A 56 1.78 -10.21 -2.16
N ALA A 57 1.54 -8.96 -1.82
CA ALA A 57 2.15 -8.29 -0.69
C ALA A 57 1.22 -8.28 0.51
N VAL A 58 1.73 -8.75 1.65
CA VAL A 58 1.04 -8.63 2.93
C VAL A 58 1.49 -7.32 3.58
N ILE A 59 0.58 -6.35 3.63
CA ILE A 59 0.85 -5.00 4.12
C ILE A 59 0.07 -4.76 5.41
N ARG A 60 0.74 -4.13 6.38
CA ARG A 60 0.08 -3.58 7.57
C ARG A 60 -0.14 -2.08 7.36
N PRO A 61 -1.36 -1.63 7.05
CA PRO A 61 -1.62 -0.23 6.75
C PRO A 61 -1.46 0.64 8.00
N VAL A 62 -1.10 1.91 7.80
CA VAL A 62 -1.06 2.90 8.88
C VAL A 62 -2.32 3.77 8.85
N LYS A 63 -2.79 4.16 10.04
CA LYS A 63 -3.90 5.11 10.13
C LYS A 63 -3.38 6.54 9.99
N LEU A 64 -3.66 7.17 8.85
CA LEU A 64 -3.31 8.57 8.63
C LEU A 64 -4.09 9.48 9.60
N ILE A 65 -3.40 10.45 10.19
CA ILE A 65 -3.97 11.41 11.14
C ILE A 65 -4.03 12.84 10.58
N GLY A 66 -3.64 13.02 9.31
CA GLY A 66 -3.67 14.30 8.61
C GLY A 66 -2.45 14.51 7.72
N HIS A 67 -2.37 15.69 7.12
CA HIS A 67 -1.26 16.14 6.27
C HIS A 67 -0.62 17.38 6.87
N SER A 68 0.70 17.53 6.74
CA SER A 68 1.33 18.82 7.04
C SER A 68 0.90 19.84 5.99
N LYS A 69 0.23 20.91 6.41
CA LYS A 69 -0.12 22.03 5.53
C LYS A 69 1.09 22.68 4.86
N ARG A 70 2.29 22.54 5.46
CA ARG A 70 3.52 23.18 4.97
C ARG A 70 4.35 22.27 4.06
N LEU A 71 4.33 20.97 4.29
CA LEU A 71 5.19 20.00 3.59
C LEU A 71 4.41 19.05 2.68
N GLY A 72 3.08 19.06 2.72
CA GLY A 72 2.23 18.18 1.89
C GLY A 72 2.23 16.70 2.28
N PHE A 73 3.16 16.26 3.14
CA PHE A 73 3.30 14.85 3.50
C PHE A 73 2.20 14.35 4.46
N PRO A 74 1.69 13.12 4.28
CA PRO A 74 0.82 12.46 5.24
C PRO A 74 1.57 12.07 6.53
N PHE A 75 0.85 12.06 7.64
CA PHE A 75 1.35 11.66 8.95
C PHE A 75 0.55 10.50 9.52
N TYR A 76 1.24 9.66 10.28
CA TYR A 76 0.60 8.69 11.17
C TYR A 76 1.25 8.72 12.56
N GLN A 77 0.49 8.26 13.57
CA GLN A 77 1.01 8.08 14.92
C GLN A 77 1.63 6.70 15.07
N ASP A 78 2.79 6.61 15.71
CA ASP A 78 3.49 5.33 15.90
C ASP A 78 2.61 4.32 16.63
N GLY A 79 2.66 3.06 16.19
CA GLY A 79 1.83 1.97 16.71
C GLY A 79 0.35 2.00 16.30
N LYS A 80 -0.14 3.00 15.56
CA LYS A 80 -1.52 3.06 15.06
C LYS A 80 -1.64 2.44 13.67
N PHE A 81 -1.76 1.12 13.65
CA PHE A 81 -1.96 0.32 12.45
C PHE A 81 -3.42 -0.08 12.26
N LEU A 82 -3.79 -0.29 11.00
CA LEU A 82 -5.06 -0.92 10.60
C LEU A 82 -4.88 -2.45 10.47
N PRO A 83 -5.99 -3.21 10.33
CA PRO A 83 -5.91 -4.63 10.01
C PRO A 83 -5.03 -4.90 8.80
N VAL A 84 -4.37 -6.06 8.79
CA VAL A 84 -3.49 -6.46 7.69
C VAL A 84 -4.29 -6.64 6.40
N GLU A 85 -3.75 -6.13 5.31
CA GLU A 85 -4.30 -6.25 3.97
C GLU A 85 -3.36 -7.09 3.09
N VAL A 86 -3.93 -7.74 2.08
CA VAL A 86 -3.19 -8.44 1.03
C VAL A 86 -3.52 -7.75 -0.28
N VAL A 87 -2.49 -7.25 -0.96
CA VAL A 87 -2.62 -6.54 -2.23
C VAL A 87 -1.77 -7.22 -3.29
N ASP A 88 -2.12 -7.04 -4.56
CA ASP A 88 -1.23 -7.41 -5.65
C ASP A 88 0.06 -6.58 -5.54
N VAL A 89 1.21 -7.19 -5.84
CA VAL A 89 2.48 -6.45 -5.84
C VAL A 89 2.47 -5.35 -6.90
N ASP A 90 1.74 -5.54 -8.01
CA ASP A 90 1.61 -4.53 -9.07
C ASP A 90 0.88 -3.26 -8.60
N ASP A 91 0.15 -3.32 -7.48
CA ASP A 91 -0.50 -2.15 -6.88
C ASP A 91 0.39 -1.36 -5.92
N ILE A 92 1.61 -1.85 -5.63
CA ILE A 92 2.60 -1.11 -4.84
C ILE A 92 3.23 -0.03 -5.72
N SER A 93 3.01 1.22 -5.35
CA SER A 93 3.42 2.37 -6.16
C SER A 93 4.84 2.82 -5.85
N CYS A 94 5.22 2.96 -4.56
CA CYS A 94 6.55 3.42 -4.21
C CYS A 94 7.02 3.05 -2.80
N LEU A 95 8.34 3.13 -2.60
CA LEU A 95 8.97 3.08 -1.27
C LEU A 95 8.87 4.45 -0.60
N VAL A 96 8.53 4.44 0.68
CA VAL A 96 8.25 5.62 1.48
C VAL A 96 9.20 5.69 2.66
N ALA A 97 9.88 6.83 2.82
CA ALA A 97 10.70 7.13 3.98
C ALA A 97 9.82 7.53 5.18
N ARG A 98 10.26 7.13 6.37
CA ARG A 98 9.69 7.57 7.65
C ARG A 98 10.57 8.64 8.27
N ILE A 99 10.06 9.87 8.33
CA ILE A 99 10.77 11.00 8.94
C ILE A 99 10.11 11.31 10.29
N PRO A 100 10.86 11.38 11.40
CA PRO A 100 10.29 11.74 12.69
C PRO A 100 9.59 13.11 12.62
N GLY A 101 8.32 13.17 13.02
CA GLY A 101 7.64 14.45 13.20
C GLY A 101 8.06 15.08 14.52
N HIS A 102 8.44 16.36 14.49
CA HIS A 102 8.76 17.12 15.71
C HIS A 102 7.49 17.71 16.33
N GLY A 103 7.32 17.57 17.65
CA GLY A 103 6.22 18.16 18.40
C GLY A 103 6.07 17.58 19.81
N GLN A 104 5.28 18.25 20.65
CA GLN A 104 4.86 17.71 21.95
C GLN A 104 3.73 16.68 21.75
N GLY A 105 3.81 15.53 22.43
CA GLY A 105 2.81 14.47 22.37
C GLY A 105 3.34 13.13 21.82
N PRO A 106 2.45 12.20 21.43
CA PRO A 106 2.85 10.87 20.97
C PRO A 106 3.68 10.95 19.69
N ARG A 107 4.64 10.03 19.55
CA ARG A 107 5.57 9.97 18.42
C ARG A 107 4.81 9.85 17.09
N LYS A 108 5.12 10.75 16.16
CA LYS A 108 4.52 10.79 14.82
C LYS A 108 5.61 10.60 13.77
N TRP A 109 5.19 10.07 12.63
CA TRP A 109 6.05 9.86 11.48
C TRP A 109 5.39 10.51 10.26
N ALA A 110 6.15 11.35 9.57
CA ALA A 110 5.82 11.79 8.23
C ALA A 110 6.22 10.70 7.24
N LEU A 111 5.39 10.52 6.22
CA LEU A 111 5.61 9.59 5.13
C LEU A 111 5.96 10.41 3.88
N CYS A 112 7.18 10.22 3.37
CA CYS A 112 7.68 10.92 2.20
C CYS A 112 8.08 9.90 1.14
N GLU A 113 7.61 10.06 -0.09
CA GLU A 113 8.04 9.22 -1.20
C GLU A 113 9.55 9.33 -1.41
N ARG A 114 10.22 8.19 -1.60
CA ARG A 114 11.62 8.17 -2.01
C ARG A 114 11.67 8.11 -3.53
N GLN A 115 11.83 9.28 -4.16
CA GLN A 115 11.90 9.41 -5.62
C GLN A 115 12.97 8.50 -6.24
N ASP A 116 14.08 8.27 -5.53
CA ASP A 116 15.22 7.48 -6.03
C ASP A 116 15.12 5.97 -5.73
N ALA A 117 14.05 5.50 -5.07
CA ALA A 117 13.98 4.13 -4.56
C ALA A 117 13.20 3.16 -5.45
N MET A 118 12.31 3.66 -6.29
CA MET A 118 11.75 2.91 -7.41
C MET A 118 12.34 3.54 -8.65
N GLY A 119 13.33 2.89 -9.26
CA GLY A 119 13.89 3.36 -10.51
C GLY A 119 12.76 3.55 -11.50
N VAL A 120 12.43 4.82 -11.81
CA VAL A 120 11.99 5.14 -13.15
C VAL A 120 13.12 4.60 -14.00
N SER A 121 12.84 3.57 -14.80
CA SER A 121 13.74 3.21 -15.88
C SER A 121 13.88 4.49 -16.70
N GLU A 122 15.01 5.19 -16.54
CA GLU A 122 15.49 6.07 -17.59
C GLU A 122 15.61 5.14 -18.79
N ASP A 123 14.65 5.22 -19.70
CA ASP A 123 14.79 4.70 -21.04
C ASP A 123 16.06 5.36 -21.58
N ILE A 124 17.13 4.56 -21.67
CA ILE A 124 18.35 4.93 -22.34
C ILE A 124 18.02 4.91 -23.84
N ASP A 125 18.12 6.09 -24.45
CA ASP A 125 17.99 6.36 -25.89
C ASP A 125 18.68 5.32 -26.81
#